data_AF-A0A2P4S7J7-F1
#
_entry.id   AF-A0A2P4S7J7-F1
#
_cell.length_a   1.000
_cell.length_b   1.000
_cell.length_c   1.000
_cell.angle_alpha   90.00
_cell.angle_beta   90.00
_cell.angle_gamma   90.00
#
_symmetry.space_group_name_H-M   'P 1'
#
loop_
_entity.id
_entity.type
_entity.pdbx_description
1 polymer ?
#
loop_
_entity_poly.entity_id
_entity_poly.type
_entity_poly.pdbx_seq_one_letter_code
_entity_poly.pdbx_strand_id
1 'polypeptide(L)'
;MVGGGSADGPPCLWAAFSCKAGEFLDMKAQACKPCAEGTYSLGTGVRFDEWDELPHGFANVATNLELDDGFSDVVENCTTSTWVPLGDYIASNTDECTATLMYAVSLKQSGTVSFEYIYPDSSIVFEFFVQNDQCQPTVEESRWMRTTEKGWEFHSVELSRGNNVLYWRTTAFSVWSKVPKPVLVRNIGITGVAYTSECFPCKPGTFTAAAGSSSCQLCPANSFSSKGATACQPCEPTTYAEPGSASCKMRPPCTDKDYFYTHTACDANGETQLMFKWAEPKICSEVLPGAAQLPPSGLKTLCPPCNPGFYKSNSSACEPCPYGSYSNGSGKEDPGGV
;
A
#
# COMPACT_ATOMS: atom_id res chain seq x y z
N MET A 1 -7.03 72.93 -1.92
CA MET A 1 -7.90 71.93 -1.27
C MET A 1 -7.99 70.73 -2.20
N VAL A 2 -7.47 69.60 -1.71
CA VAL A 2 -7.73 68.20 -2.07
C VAL A 2 -7.92 67.88 -3.57
N GLY A 3 -6.82 67.52 -4.23
CA GLY A 3 -6.87 66.65 -5.41
C GLY A 3 -6.90 65.20 -4.93
N GLY A 4 -7.99 64.49 -5.21
CA GLY A 4 -8.13 63.07 -4.91
C GLY A 4 -7.26 62.24 -5.85
N GLY A 5 -6.20 61.65 -5.30
CA GLY A 5 -5.43 60.59 -5.95
C GLY A 5 -6.10 59.25 -5.66
N SER A 6 -6.61 58.62 -6.72
CA SER A 6 -7.09 57.23 -6.75
C SER A 6 -5.96 56.27 -6.37
N ALA A 7 -6.10 55.60 -5.24
CA ALA A 7 -5.24 54.52 -4.80
C ALA A 7 -5.66 53.20 -5.44
N ASP A 8 -5.53 53.09 -6.77
CA ASP A 8 -5.66 51.82 -7.49
C ASP A 8 -4.27 51.28 -7.78
N GLY A 9 -3.63 50.73 -6.74
CA GLY A 9 -2.55 49.76 -6.93
C GLY A 9 -3.14 48.44 -7.41
N PRO A 10 -2.49 47.71 -8.33
CA PRO A 10 -2.99 46.41 -8.76
C PRO A 10 -3.13 45.50 -7.53
N PRO A 11 -4.20 44.71 -7.42
CA PRO A 11 -4.31 43.77 -6.32
C PRO A 11 -3.08 42.86 -6.37
N CYS A 12 -2.39 42.72 -5.23
CA CYS A 12 -1.41 41.66 -5.03
C CYS A 12 -2.14 40.31 -5.09
N LEU A 13 -2.48 39.87 -6.30
CA LEU A 13 -2.75 38.49 -6.63
C LEU A 13 -1.39 37.79 -6.59
N TRP A 14 -0.87 37.57 -5.39
CA TRP A 14 0.07 36.49 -5.19
C TRP A 14 -0.75 35.23 -5.46
N ALA A 15 -0.70 34.72 -6.69
CA ALA A 15 -1.05 33.33 -6.91
C ALA A 15 -0.21 32.54 -5.90
N ALA A 16 -0.86 31.74 -5.07
CA ALA A 16 -0.18 31.00 -4.02
C ALA A 16 0.94 30.18 -4.66
N PHE A 17 2.19 30.60 -4.43
CA PHE A 17 3.36 29.93 -5.01
C PHE A 17 3.34 28.48 -4.56
N SER A 18 3.07 27.59 -5.51
CA SER A 18 2.94 26.16 -5.30
C SER A 18 3.54 25.42 -6.48
N CYS A 19 4.23 24.33 -6.18
CA CYS A 19 4.80 23.48 -7.22
C CYS A 19 3.77 22.44 -7.66
N LYS A 20 3.78 22.12 -8.95
CA LYS A 20 2.89 21.11 -9.49
C LYS A 20 3.35 19.72 -9.06
N ALA A 21 2.47 18.74 -9.19
CA ALA A 21 2.86 17.34 -9.02
C ALA A 21 3.98 17.01 -10.02
N GLY A 22 5.02 16.33 -9.53
CA GLY A 22 6.26 16.07 -10.27
C GLY A 22 7.31 17.17 -10.18
N GLU A 23 7.05 18.26 -9.47
CA GLU A 23 8.00 19.35 -9.25
C GLU A 23 8.32 19.53 -7.77
N PHE A 24 9.49 20.10 -7.48
CA PHE A 24 9.91 20.53 -6.14
C PHE A 24 10.40 21.98 -6.18
N LEU A 25 10.35 22.67 -5.03
CA LEU A 25 10.88 24.02 -4.92
C LEU A 25 12.40 24.00 -4.72
N ASP A 26 13.14 24.46 -5.73
CA ASP A 26 14.57 24.72 -5.57
C ASP A 26 14.74 26.05 -4.81
N MET A 27 15.16 25.95 -3.54
CA MET A 27 15.34 27.11 -2.66
C MET A 27 16.42 28.08 -3.15
N LYS A 28 17.41 27.64 -3.93
CA LYS A 28 18.44 28.54 -4.48
C LYS A 28 17.92 29.30 -5.69
N ALA A 29 17.16 28.62 -6.54
CA ALA A 29 16.57 29.23 -7.73
C ALA A 29 15.25 29.96 -7.46
N GLN A 30 14.64 29.75 -6.28
CA GLN A 30 13.30 30.24 -5.93
C GLN A 30 12.25 29.88 -7.00
N ALA A 31 12.38 28.69 -7.57
CA ALA A 31 11.57 28.22 -8.69
C ALA A 31 11.27 26.72 -8.58
N CYS A 32 10.10 26.30 -9.07
CA CYS A 32 9.75 24.89 -9.16
C CYS A 32 10.54 24.23 -10.29
N LYS A 33 11.17 23.09 -10.00
CA LYS A 33 11.91 22.28 -10.96
C LYS A 33 11.32 20.87 -11.03
N PRO A 34 11.33 20.22 -12.21
CA PRO A 34 10.87 18.85 -12.33
C PRO A 34 11.80 17.90 -11.58
N CYS A 35 11.22 16.84 -11.01
CA CYS A 35 11.98 15.73 -10.44
C CYS A 35 12.79 15.00 -11.51
N ALA A 36 13.96 14.48 -11.12
CA ALA A 36 14.74 13.62 -12.00
C ALA A 36 14.07 12.25 -12.18
N GLU A 37 14.48 11.49 -13.19
CA GLU A 37 14.12 10.07 -13.29
C GLU A 37 14.48 9.30 -12.01
N GLY A 38 13.71 8.26 -11.69
CA GLY A 38 13.86 7.52 -10.44
C GLY A 38 13.38 8.28 -9.20
N THR A 39 12.88 9.51 -9.34
CA THR A 39 12.34 10.31 -8.24
C THR A 39 10.96 10.87 -8.58
N TYR A 40 10.18 11.19 -7.54
CA TYR A 40 8.82 11.71 -7.69
C TYR A 40 8.49 12.80 -6.66
N SER A 41 7.43 13.55 -6.93
CA SER A 41 6.90 14.56 -6.00
C SER A 41 5.39 14.70 -6.13
N LEU A 42 4.69 14.81 -5.00
CA LEU A 42 3.25 15.11 -5.01
C LEU A 42 2.96 16.60 -5.31
N GLY A 43 3.99 17.45 -5.37
CA GLY A 43 3.89 18.90 -5.55
C GLY A 43 3.40 19.58 -4.27
N THR A 44 2.11 19.42 -3.98
CA THR A 44 1.42 19.97 -2.79
C THR A 44 1.22 18.93 -1.69
N GLY A 45 2.11 17.93 -1.63
CA GLY A 45 2.09 16.87 -0.64
C GLY A 45 3.49 16.35 -0.31
N VAL A 46 3.61 15.72 0.85
CA VAL A 46 4.83 15.07 1.35
C VAL A 46 4.50 13.62 1.66
N ARG A 47 5.43 12.70 1.40
CA ARG A 47 5.25 11.27 1.65
C ARG A 47 6.50 10.68 2.30
N PHE A 48 6.29 9.85 3.33
CA PHE A 48 7.30 9.10 4.06
C PHE A 48 6.91 7.61 4.04
N ASP A 49 7.50 6.89 3.10
CA ASP A 49 7.30 5.46 2.89
C ASP A 49 8.60 4.65 2.91
N GLU A 50 9.69 5.29 3.33
CA GLU A 50 10.99 4.68 3.58
C GLU A 50 11.50 5.09 4.96
N TRP A 51 12.03 4.12 5.67
CA TRP A 51 12.46 4.19 7.07
C TRP A 51 13.82 3.49 7.26
N ASP A 52 14.73 3.64 6.30
CA ASP A 52 16.14 3.23 6.46
C ASP A 52 16.82 4.03 7.59
N GLU A 53 16.46 5.32 7.66
CA GLU A 53 16.81 6.28 8.70
C GLU A 53 15.58 7.13 9.01
N LEU A 54 15.64 7.91 10.09
CA LEU A 54 14.55 8.83 10.44
C LEU A 54 14.51 9.99 9.43
N PRO A 55 13.43 10.19 8.65
CA PRO A 55 13.38 11.24 7.65
C PRO A 55 13.54 12.64 8.27
N HIS A 56 14.13 13.56 7.51
CA HIS A 56 14.32 14.94 7.97
C HIS A 56 13.00 15.60 8.38
N GLY A 57 13.02 16.34 9.49
CA GLY A 57 11.85 17.03 10.04
C GLY A 57 11.07 16.24 11.09
N PHE A 58 11.33 14.93 11.22
CA PHE A 58 10.81 14.17 12.37
C PHE A 58 11.63 14.46 13.63
N ALA A 59 10.93 14.59 14.76
CA ALA A 59 11.51 14.51 16.09
C ALA A 59 11.06 13.22 16.76
N ASN A 60 11.95 12.58 17.52
CA ASN A 60 11.73 11.29 18.14
C ASN A 60 12.26 11.34 19.57
N VAL A 61 11.36 11.43 20.53
CA VAL A 61 11.67 11.74 21.93
C VAL A 61 10.94 10.74 22.82
N ALA A 62 11.58 10.29 23.90
CA ALA A 62 10.88 9.58 24.97
C ALA A 62 10.99 10.29 26.31
N THR A 63 9.96 10.10 27.12
CA THR A 63 9.84 10.60 28.48
C THR A 63 9.45 9.48 29.42
N ASN A 64 9.81 9.64 30.69
CA ASN A 64 9.37 8.72 31.73
C ASN A 64 7.85 8.80 31.90
N LEU A 65 7.25 7.71 32.38
CA LEU A 65 5.86 7.73 32.80
C LEU A 65 5.71 8.74 33.94
N GLU A 66 4.92 9.80 33.77
CA GLU A 66 4.56 10.72 34.86
C GLU A 66 3.62 9.98 35.82
N LEU A 67 4.19 9.16 36.72
CA LEU A 67 3.47 8.65 37.87
C LEU A 67 3.50 9.74 38.94
N ASP A 68 2.31 10.21 39.31
CA ASP A 68 2.07 11.15 40.39
C ASP A 68 2.79 10.70 41.67
N ASP A 69 3.41 11.67 42.33
CA ASP A 69 4.40 11.57 43.41
C ASP A 69 3.97 10.57 44.50
N GLY A 70 4.67 9.42 44.62
CA GLY A 70 4.33 8.48 45.68
C GLY A 70 5.17 7.23 45.86
N PHE A 71 5.64 6.54 44.82
CA PHE A 71 6.34 5.26 45.02
C PHE A 71 7.40 4.93 43.96
N SER A 72 8.61 4.72 44.48
CA SER A 72 9.73 3.96 43.93
C SER A 72 10.79 4.70 43.10
N ASP A 73 12.02 4.46 43.55
CA ASP A 73 13.28 5.15 43.31
C ASP A 73 14.06 4.46 42.17
N VAL A 74 13.46 4.41 40.97
CA VAL A 74 14.17 4.04 39.74
C VAL A 74 13.70 4.95 38.62
N VAL A 75 14.39 6.07 38.45
CA VAL A 75 14.28 6.88 37.23
C VAL A 75 14.84 6.02 36.10
N GLU A 76 14.01 5.21 35.44
CA GLU A 76 14.41 4.55 34.20
C GLU A 76 14.86 5.64 33.23
N ASN A 77 16.07 5.48 32.69
CA ASN A 77 16.64 6.45 31.80
C ASN A 77 16.07 6.21 30.39
N CYS A 78 14.94 6.84 30.08
CA CYS A 78 14.26 6.69 28.79
C CYS A 78 15.00 7.32 27.60
N THR A 79 16.24 7.80 27.78
CA THR A 79 17.02 8.45 26.70
C THR A 79 17.30 7.57 25.49
N THR A 80 17.28 6.23 25.64
CA THR A 80 17.44 5.28 24.53
C THR A 80 16.12 4.75 23.97
N SER A 81 15.00 4.99 24.65
CA SER A 81 13.68 4.55 24.21
C SER A 81 13.20 5.47 23.09
N THR A 82 12.98 4.93 21.89
CA THR A 82 12.62 5.72 20.72
C THR A 82 11.81 4.89 19.73
N TRP A 83 11.21 5.55 18.76
CA TRP A 83 10.72 4.90 17.55
C TRP A 83 11.90 4.50 16.64
N VAL A 84 12.00 3.24 16.24
CA VAL A 84 13.15 2.70 15.50
C VAL A 84 12.79 2.47 14.03
N PRO A 85 13.51 3.09 13.07
CA PRO A 85 13.32 2.86 11.64
C PRO A 85 13.77 1.44 11.24
N LEU A 86 12.99 0.73 10.43
CA LEU A 86 13.22 -0.67 10.03
C LEU A 86 13.05 -0.89 8.52
N GLY A 87 13.44 0.08 7.70
CA GLY A 87 13.41 0.03 6.24
C GLY A 87 12.03 0.35 5.67
N ASP A 88 11.05 -0.54 5.84
CA ASP A 88 9.69 -0.37 5.26
C ASP A 88 8.70 0.32 6.22
N TYR A 89 9.05 0.40 7.50
CA TYR A 89 8.21 0.92 8.56
C TYR A 89 9.06 1.42 9.73
N ILE A 90 8.43 2.18 10.63
CA ILE A 90 9.01 2.56 11.91
C ILE A 90 8.26 1.86 13.04
N ALA A 91 8.99 1.32 14.02
CA ALA A 91 8.45 0.58 15.15
C ALA A 91 8.56 1.38 16.45
N SER A 92 7.54 1.34 17.29
CA SER A 92 7.57 1.98 18.61
C SER A 92 8.49 1.25 19.59
N ASN A 93 8.79 1.91 20.71
CA ASN A 93 9.36 1.27 21.88
C ASN A 93 8.40 0.22 22.47
N THR A 94 8.96 -0.69 23.28
CA THR A 94 8.23 -1.71 24.03
C THR A 94 8.52 -1.67 25.54
N ASP A 95 9.37 -0.75 25.98
CA ASP A 95 9.66 -0.46 27.38
C ASP A 95 8.61 0.48 27.98
N GLU A 96 8.65 0.70 29.29
CA GLU A 96 7.65 1.47 30.05
C GLU A 96 7.73 2.99 29.81
N CYS A 97 8.63 3.44 28.93
CA CYS A 97 8.73 4.83 28.54
C CYS A 97 7.58 5.23 27.62
N THR A 98 7.25 6.52 27.63
CA THR A 98 6.39 7.12 26.62
C THR A 98 7.24 7.62 25.46
N ALA A 99 7.18 6.97 24.30
CA ALA A 99 7.88 7.42 23.10
C ALA A 99 6.93 8.19 22.17
N THR A 100 7.42 9.33 21.67
CA THR A 100 6.66 10.24 20.82
C THR A 100 7.44 10.54 19.56
N LEU A 101 6.87 10.17 18.42
CA LEU A 101 7.31 10.58 17.10
C LEU A 101 6.48 11.79 16.66
N MET A 102 7.14 12.86 16.23
CA MET A 102 6.51 14.14 15.93
C MET A 102 6.94 14.64 14.55
N TYR A 103 6.01 15.26 13.81
CA TYR A 103 6.31 15.95 12.57
C TYR A 103 5.56 17.28 12.48
N ALA A 104 6.31 18.37 12.27
CA ALA A 104 5.75 19.72 12.14
C ALA A 104 5.58 20.08 10.66
N VAL A 105 4.39 20.54 10.28
CA VAL A 105 4.05 20.86 8.89
C VAL A 105 3.18 22.11 8.80
N SER A 106 3.43 22.94 7.78
CA SER A 106 2.65 24.17 7.54
C SER A 106 1.87 24.07 6.23
N LEU A 107 0.55 24.13 6.34
CA LEU A 107 -0.38 23.93 5.25
C LEU A 107 -0.86 25.26 4.69
N LYS A 108 -0.82 25.42 3.36
CA LYS A 108 -1.37 26.61 2.68
C LYS A 108 -2.87 26.54 2.46
N GLN A 109 -3.39 25.33 2.39
CA GLN A 109 -4.81 25.02 2.31
C GLN A 109 -5.10 23.82 3.19
N SER A 110 -6.36 23.62 3.59
CA SER A 110 -6.74 22.41 4.32
C SER A 110 -6.33 21.17 3.54
N GLY A 111 -5.90 20.15 4.27
CA GLY A 111 -5.36 18.93 3.69
C GLY A 111 -5.63 17.76 4.62
N THR A 112 -4.84 16.70 4.46
CA THR A 112 -4.99 15.46 5.23
C THR A 112 -3.62 14.92 5.60
N VAL A 113 -3.55 14.26 6.75
CA VAL A 113 -2.51 13.29 7.07
C VAL A 113 -3.13 11.91 6.97
N SER A 114 -2.45 10.98 6.32
CA SER A 114 -2.84 9.58 6.25
C SER A 114 -1.65 8.66 6.47
N PHE A 115 -1.83 7.51 7.10
CA PHE A 115 -0.77 6.52 7.29
C PHE A 115 -1.36 5.12 7.47
N GLU A 116 -0.51 4.11 7.32
CA GLU A 116 -0.85 2.73 7.64
C GLU A 116 -0.20 2.32 8.95
N TYR A 117 -0.87 1.48 9.74
CA TYR A 117 -0.35 1.03 11.03
C TYR A 117 -0.70 -0.43 11.35
N ILE A 118 0.13 -1.05 12.19
CA ILE A 118 -0.14 -2.32 12.88
C ILE A 118 -0.07 -2.03 14.38
N TYR A 119 -1.15 -2.34 15.09
CA TYR A 119 -1.27 -2.15 16.53
C TYR A 119 -1.79 -3.44 17.17
N PRO A 120 -0.90 -4.41 17.46
CA PRO A 120 -1.28 -5.79 17.73
C PRO A 120 -1.51 -6.10 19.21
N ASP A 121 -1.16 -5.20 20.12
CA ASP A 121 -1.08 -5.48 21.55
C ASP A 121 -1.67 -4.33 22.38
N SER A 122 -2.77 -4.59 23.08
CA SER A 122 -3.43 -3.60 23.95
C SER A 122 -2.63 -3.26 25.21
N SER A 123 -1.51 -3.93 25.47
CA SER A 123 -0.55 -3.55 26.54
C SER A 123 0.25 -2.31 26.21
N ILE A 124 0.23 -1.83 24.96
CA ILE A 124 0.71 -0.50 24.59
C ILE A 124 -0.51 0.38 24.39
N VAL A 125 -0.53 1.57 24.95
CA VAL A 125 -1.48 2.62 24.56
C VAL A 125 -0.89 3.35 23.35
N PHE A 126 -1.63 3.41 22.25
CA PHE A 126 -1.23 4.11 21.04
C PHE A 126 -2.20 5.26 20.74
N GLU A 127 -1.66 6.47 20.71
CA GLU A 127 -2.40 7.69 20.39
C GLU A 127 -1.85 8.35 19.13
N PHE A 128 -2.75 8.83 18.28
CA PHE A 128 -2.42 9.74 17.19
C PHE A 128 -3.21 11.04 17.35
N PHE A 129 -2.53 12.17 17.45
CA PHE A 129 -3.23 13.46 17.57
C PHE A 129 -2.51 14.57 16.84
N VAL A 130 -3.28 15.61 16.51
CA VAL A 130 -2.78 16.80 15.83
C VAL A 130 -3.00 18.00 16.72
N GLN A 131 -1.93 18.79 16.91
CA GLN A 131 -2.01 20.10 17.54
C GLN A 131 -1.84 21.18 16.48
N ASN A 132 -2.79 22.10 16.41
CA ASN A 132 -2.72 23.28 15.54
C ASN A 132 -2.24 24.52 16.33
N ASP A 133 -2.16 25.67 15.68
CA ASP A 133 -1.77 26.97 16.27
C ASP A 133 -2.64 27.40 17.49
N GLN A 134 -3.78 26.73 17.75
CA GLN A 134 -4.64 27.00 18.90
C GLN A 134 -4.39 26.03 20.07
N CYS A 135 -3.41 25.12 19.98
CA CYS A 135 -3.14 24.05 20.96
C CYS A 135 -4.38 23.20 21.32
N GLN A 136 -5.41 23.21 20.48
CA GLN A 136 -6.62 22.42 20.68
C GLN A 136 -6.46 21.08 19.97
N PRO A 137 -6.69 19.94 20.65
CA PRO A 137 -6.64 18.64 20.01
C PRO A 137 -7.79 18.55 18.99
N THR A 138 -7.44 18.40 17.72
CA THR A 138 -8.43 18.15 16.67
C THR A 138 -8.98 16.74 16.85
N VAL A 139 -10.20 16.66 17.40
CA VAL A 139 -11.08 15.48 17.53
C VAL A 139 -10.61 14.40 18.53
N GLU A 140 -11.27 14.31 19.69
CA GLU A 140 -11.00 13.29 20.72
C GLU A 140 -11.22 11.85 20.24
N GLU A 141 -12.14 11.62 19.29
CA GLU A 141 -12.46 10.28 18.79
C GLU A 141 -11.35 9.66 17.92
N SER A 142 -10.59 10.47 17.18
CA SER A 142 -9.45 9.98 16.38
C SER A 142 -8.15 9.85 17.19
N ARG A 143 -8.14 10.37 18.43
CA ARG A 143 -6.96 10.35 19.29
C ARG A 143 -6.52 8.93 19.63
N TRP A 144 -7.49 8.08 19.95
CA TRP A 144 -7.24 6.72 20.42
C TRP A 144 -7.28 5.74 19.26
N MET A 145 -6.12 5.14 18.96
CA MET A 145 -6.00 4.21 17.86
C MET A 145 -6.65 2.87 18.22
N ARG A 146 -7.29 2.23 17.24
CA ARG A 146 -7.90 0.90 17.43
C ARG A 146 -6.88 -0.19 17.16
N THR A 147 -6.90 -1.25 17.95
CA THR A 147 -6.06 -2.43 17.73
C THR A 147 -6.38 -3.08 16.38
N THR A 148 -5.35 -3.66 15.77
CA THR A 148 -5.44 -4.30 14.45
C THR A 148 -5.53 -5.82 14.61
N GLU A 149 -6.52 -6.45 13.97
CA GLU A 149 -6.69 -7.91 14.01
C GLU A 149 -5.82 -8.63 12.96
N LYS A 150 -5.74 -8.08 11.74
CA LYS A 150 -5.04 -8.71 10.61
C LYS A 150 -4.38 -7.66 9.70
N GLY A 151 -3.05 -7.67 9.66
CA GLY A 151 -2.30 -6.85 8.72
C GLY A 151 -2.38 -5.35 9.01
N TRP A 152 -2.06 -4.55 8.00
CA TRP A 152 -2.00 -3.10 8.06
C TRP A 152 -3.38 -2.47 7.95
N GLU A 153 -3.71 -1.54 8.85
CA GLU A 153 -4.92 -0.73 8.81
C GLU A 153 -4.59 0.71 8.37
N PHE A 154 -5.54 1.37 7.71
CA PHE A 154 -5.39 2.73 7.21
C PHE A 154 -6.05 3.75 8.15
N HIS A 155 -5.35 4.84 8.45
CA HIS A 155 -5.87 5.96 9.23
C HIS A 155 -5.68 7.27 8.48
N SER A 156 -6.66 8.18 8.59
CA SER A 156 -6.61 9.50 7.95
C SER A 156 -7.32 10.54 8.79
N VAL A 157 -6.72 11.73 8.91
CA VAL A 157 -7.24 12.88 9.66
C VAL A 157 -7.12 14.15 8.82
N GLU A 158 -8.13 15.01 8.88
CA GLU A 158 -8.11 16.33 8.23
C GLU A 158 -7.19 17.30 8.98
N LEU A 159 -6.42 18.07 8.22
CA LEU A 159 -5.52 19.08 8.72
C LEU A 159 -6.02 20.47 8.34
N SER A 160 -5.99 21.37 9.31
CA SER A 160 -6.37 22.77 9.10
C SER A 160 -5.26 23.53 8.37
N ARG A 161 -5.63 24.56 7.61
CA ARG A 161 -4.66 25.53 7.09
C ARG A 161 -3.89 26.18 8.25
N GLY A 162 -2.58 26.37 8.08
CA GLY A 162 -1.69 26.88 9.13
C GLY A 162 -0.72 25.82 9.61
N ASN A 163 -0.14 26.01 10.81
CA ASN A 163 0.80 25.03 11.34
C ASN A 163 0.04 23.89 12.03
N ASN A 164 0.51 22.68 11.77
CA ASN A 164 0.03 21.46 12.38
C ASN A 164 1.25 20.68 12.87
N VAL A 165 1.16 20.12 14.07
CA VAL A 165 2.14 19.19 14.61
C VAL A 165 1.45 17.87 14.83
N LEU A 166 1.97 16.84 14.16
CA LEU A 166 1.45 15.48 14.16
C LEU A 166 2.19 14.68 15.23
N TYR A 167 1.47 13.93 16.06
CA TYR A 167 2.04 13.14 17.15
C TYR A 167 1.60 11.69 17.02
N TRP A 168 2.56 10.77 16.92
CA TRP A 168 2.38 9.35 17.14
C TRP A 168 3.01 9.00 18.48
N ARG A 169 2.18 8.69 19.48
CA ARG A 169 2.63 8.50 20.86
C ARG A 169 2.28 7.11 21.35
N THR A 170 3.26 6.43 21.94
CA THR A 170 3.10 5.12 22.55
C THR A 170 3.53 5.12 23.99
N THR A 171 2.77 4.45 24.84
CA THR A 171 3.08 4.24 26.24
C THR A 171 2.83 2.77 26.56
N ALA A 172 3.89 1.99 26.82
CA ALA A 172 3.72 0.58 27.16
C ALA A 172 3.56 0.41 28.68
N PHE A 173 2.73 -0.56 29.06
CA PHE A 173 2.55 -0.96 30.45
C PHE A 173 3.03 -2.40 30.59
N SER A 174 4.06 -2.63 31.41
CA SER A 174 4.51 -3.98 31.72
C SER A 174 3.53 -4.64 32.67
N VAL A 175 2.62 -5.44 32.12
CA VAL A 175 1.70 -6.25 32.92
C VAL A 175 2.11 -7.71 32.76
N TRP A 176 2.60 -8.32 33.85
CA TRP A 176 2.79 -9.77 34.00
C TRP A 176 3.81 -10.39 33.03
N SER A 177 5.03 -9.84 33.00
CA SER A 177 6.22 -10.45 32.38
C SER A 177 6.15 -10.75 30.88
N LYS A 178 5.12 -10.29 30.18
CA LYS A 178 4.99 -10.42 28.72
C LYS A 178 5.51 -9.13 28.08
N VAL A 179 6.56 -9.25 27.26
CA VAL A 179 7.07 -8.11 26.47
C VAL A 179 5.98 -7.69 25.47
N PRO A 180 5.51 -6.42 25.53
CA PRO A 180 4.51 -5.92 24.59
C PRO A 180 5.02 -5.96 23.15
N LYS A 181 4.14 -6.22 22.20
CA LYS A 181 4.50 -6.10 20.76
C LYS A 181 4.42 -4.63 20.32
N PRO A 182 5.42 -4.13 19.59
CA PRO A 182 5.48 -2.73 19.19
C PRO A 182 4.37 -2.36 18.21
N VAL A 183 4.03 -1.07 18.19
CA VAL A 183 3.21 -0.44 17.15
C VAL A 183 4.09 -0.19 15.93
N LEU A 184 3.61 -0.49 14.73
CA LEU A 184 4.32 -0.24 13.48
C LEU A 184 3.56 0.82 12.69
N VAL A 185 4.27 1.79 12.10
CA VAL A 185 3.69 2.84 11.24
C VAL A 185 4.46 2.90 9.92
N ARG A 186 3.76 3.12 8.81
CA ARG A 186 4.37 3.33 7.48
C ARG A 186 3.49 4.17 6.56
N ASN A 187 4.02 4.49 5.38
CA ASN A 187 3.29 5.18 4.31
C ASN A 187 2.60 6.48 4.78
N ILE A 188 3.31 7.31 5.55
CA ILE A 188 2.77 8.60 6.03
C ILE A 188 2.69 9.55 4.84
N GLY A 189 1.49 10.01 4.49
CA GLY A 189 1.24 11.01 3.46
C GLY A 189 0.59 12.25 4.06
N ILE A 190 1.05 13.44 3.66
CA ILE A 190 0.51 14.73 4.08
C ILE A 190 0.18 15.55 2.84
N THR A 191 -1.01 16.12 2.78
CA THR A 191 -1.46 17.00 1.68
C THR A 191 -1.74 18.42 2.18
N GLY A 192 -1.80 19.39 1.25
CA GLY A 192 -2.12 20.79 1.58
C GLY A 192 -0.90 21.68 1.84
N VAL A 193 0.32 21.14 1.73
CA VAL A 193 1.55 21.94 1.75
C VAL A 193 1.68 22.78 0.47
N ALA A 194 2.41 23.89 0.54
CA ALA A 194 2.65 24.76 -0.61
C ALA A 194 3.44 24.04 -1.72
N TYR A 195 4.49 23.35 -1.31
CA TYR A 195 5.48 22.71 -2.14
C TYR A 195 6.20 21.64 -1.31
N THR A 196 6.84 20.69 -1.97
CA THR A 196 7.94 19.91 -1.40
C THR A 196 9.27 20.60 -1.70
N SER A 197 10.24 20.52 -0.79
CA SER A 197 11.60 21.05 -0.97
C SER A 197 12.53 20.11 -1.73
N GLU A 198 12.13 18.86 -1.91
CA GLU A 198 12.92 17.84 -2.59
C GLU A 198 12.01 16.78 -3.25
N CYS A 199 12.60 16.03 -4.19
CA CYS A 199 11.96 14.87 -4.78
C CYS A 199 12.33 13.61 -4.00
N PHE A 200 11.38 12.71 -3.87
CA PHE A 200 11.56 11.46 -3.16
C PHE A 200 12.00 10.37 -4.13
N PRO A 201 13.01 9.55 -3.81
CA PRO A 201 13.36 8.41 -4.63
C PRO A 201 12.20 7.42 -4.70
N CYS A 202 12.07 6.72 -5.82
CA CYS A 202 11.15 5.60 -5.92
C CYS A 202 11.56 4.50 -4.95
N LYS A 203 10.60 4.04 -4.15
CA LYS A 203 10.86 2.93 -3.22
C LYS A 203 11.25 1.64 -3.96
N PRO A 204 12.01 0.74 -3.31
CA PRO A 204 12.29 -0.57 -3.87
C PRO A 204 11.02 -1.29 -4.37
N GLY A 205 11.13 -1.94 -5.53
CA GLY A 205 10.01 -2.55 -6.24
C GLY A 205 9.13 -1.56 -7.03
N THR A 206 9.48 -0.27 -7.03
CA THR A 206 8.88 0.74 -7.91
C THR A 206 9.94 1.43 -8.76
N PHE A 207 9.52 2.09 -9.83
CA PHE A 207 10.41 2.83 -10.72
C PHE A 207 9.70 4.02 -11.37
N THR A 208 10.48 4.96 -11.90
CA THR A 208 9.96 5.90 -12.90
C THR A 208 11.05 6.30 -13.89
N ALA A 209 10.77 6.14 -15.18
CA ALA A 209 11.68 6.52 -16.26
C ALA A 209 11.55 7.99 -16.67
N ALA A 210 10.48 8.67 -16.26
CA ALA A 210 10.19 10.04 -16.69
C ALA A 210 10.62 11.06 -15.64
N ALA A 211 11.33 12.10 -16.07
CA ALA A 211 11.49 13.32 -15.29
C ALA A 211 10.11 13.99 -15.07
N GLY A 212 9.94 14.68 -13.95
CA GLY A 212 8.68 15.31 -13.59
C GLY A 212 7.59 14.34 -13.14
N SER A 213 7.96 13.16 -12.64
CA SER A 213 6.99 12.16 -12.22
C SER A 213 6.32 12.52 -10.89
N SER A 214 5.00 12.38 -10.82
CA SER A 214 4.23 12.61 -9.58
C SER A 214 4.09 11.37 -8.71
N SER A 215 4.41 10.19 -9.26
CA SER A 215 4.40 8.91 -8.56
C SER A 215 5.31 7.90 -9.26
N CYS A 216 5.66 6.82 -8.55
CA CYS A 216 6.40 5.70 -9.09
C CYS A 216 5.46 4.57 -9.50
N GLN A 217 5.83 3.87 -10.57
CA GLN A 217 5.11 2.71 -11.08
C GLN A 217 5.62 1.43 -10.40
N LEU A 218 4.73 0.49 -10.12
CA LEU A 218 5.11 -0.82 -9.58
C LEU A 218 5.86 -1.63 -10.63
N CYS A 219 6.90 -2.35 -10.18
CA CYS A 219 7.51 -3.36 -11.02
C CYS A 219 6.54 -4.50 -11.31
N PRO A 220 6.41 -4.93 -12.58
CA PRO A 220 5.56 -6.06 -12.93
C PRO A 220 6.05 -7.37 -12.29
N ALA A 221 5.20 -8.40 -12.30
CA ALA A 221 5.58 -9.73 -11.84
C ALA A 221 6.84 -10.25 -12.55
N ASN A 222 7.67 -11.02 -11.83
CA ASN A 222 8.99 -11.49 -12.25
C ASN A 222 10.00 -10.37 -12.56
N SER A 223 9.83 -9.20 -11.95
CA SER A 223 10.83 -8.14 -11.97
C SER A 223 10.95 -7.47 -10.60
N PHE A 224 12.07 -6.81 -10.38
CA PHE A 224 12.38 -6.10 -9.13
C PHE A 224 13.08 -4.78 -9.42
N SER A 225 13.18 -3.92 -8.42
CA SER A 225 13.98 -2.70 -8.52
C SER A 225 14.54 -2.29 -7.16
N SER A 226 15.70 -1.64 -7.19
CA SER A 226 16.26 -0.95 -6.03
C SER A 226 15.65 0.43 -5.86
N LYS A 227 15.97 1.09 -4.75
CA LYS A 227 15.62 2.49 -4.49
C LYS A 227 16.11 3.41 -5.61
N GLY A 228 15.28 4.37 -5.98
CA GLY A 228 15.58 5.36 -7.03
C GLY A 228 15.66 4.79 -8.45
N ALA A 229 15.09 3.60 -8.69
CA ALA A 229 15.22 2.96 -10.00
C ALA A 229 14.46 3.70 -11.10
N THR A 230 15.07 3.76 -12.28
CA THR A 230 14.47 4.31 -13.50
C THR A 230 13.81 3.24 -14.37
N ALA A 231 14.05 1.97 -14.07
CA ALA A 231 13.46 0.80 -14.72
C ALA A 231 13.49 -0.42 -13.79
N CYS A 232 12.62 -1.40 -14.04
CA CYS A 232 12.66 -2.68 -13.35
C CYS A 232 13.63 -3.66 -14.02
N GLN A 233 14.29 -4.46 -13.20
CA GLN A 233 15.18 -5.53 -13.64
C GLN A 233 14.42 -6.87 -13.63
N PRO A 234 14.50 -7.67 -14.71
CA PRO A 234 13.87 -8.98 -14.72
C PRO A 234 14.55 -9.92 -13.72
N CYS A 235 13.76 -10.82 -13.14
CA CYS A 235 14.25 -11.91 -12.33
C CYS A 235 14.87 -13.01 -13.20
N GLU A 236 15.92 -13.66 -12.70
CA GLU A 236 16.49 -14.85 -13.34
C GLU A 236 15.47 -15.99 -13.39
N PRO A 237 15.54 -16.93 -14.36
CA PRO A 237 14.55 -18.00 -14.52
C PRO A 237 14.32 -18.86 -13.28
N THR A 238 15.35 -19.05 -12.44
CA THR A 238 15.29 -19.80 -11.18
C THR A 238 14.66 -19.02 -10.02
N THR A 239 14.38 -17.74 -10.22
CA THR A 239 13.82 -16.82 -9.25
C THR A 239 12.46 -16.29 -9.71
N TYR A 240 11.68 -15.74 -8.78
CA TYR A 240 10.43 -15.06 -9.06
C TYR A 240 10.30 -13.81 -8.18
N ALA A 241 9.45 -12.89 -8.59
CA ALA A 241 9.09 -11.71 -7.82
C ALA A 241 7.61 -11.45 -8.02
N GLU A 242 6.92 -11.07 -6.96
CA GLU A 242 5.56 -10.55 -7.06
C GLU A 242 5.60 -9.09 -7.55
N PRO A 243 4.51 -8.56 -8.13
CA PRO A 243 4.44 -7.16 -8.49
C PRO A 243 4.83 -6.26 -7.31
N GLY A 244 5.71 -5.28 -7.55
CA GLY A 244 6.18 -4.38 -6.50
C GLY A 244 7.29 -4.94 -5.60
N SER A 245 7.96 -6.03 -5.98
CA SER A 245 9.03 -6.61 -5.15
C SER A 245 10.35 -5.84 -5.24
N ALA A 246 11.00 -5.63 -4.10
CA ALA A 246 12.35 -5.07 -4.00
C ALA A 246 13.45 -6.03 -4.49
N SER A 247 13.19 -7.34 -4.48
CA SER A 247 14.16 -8.38 -4.84
C SER A 247 13.46 -9.65 -5.33
N CYS A 248 14.18 -10.46 -6.11
CA CYS A 248 13.70 -11.79 -6.51
C CYS A 248 13.91 -12.81 -5.38
N LYS A 249 12.98 -13.76 -5.27
CA LYS A 249 13.01 -14.91 -4.36
C LYS A 249 13.24 -16.20 -5.14
N MET A 250 13.84 -17.21 -4.52
CA MET A 250 14.02 -18.52 -5.16
C MET A 250 12.67 -19.19 -5.43
N ARG A 251 12.52 -19.80 -6.61
CA ARG A 251 11.33 -20.59 -6.92
C ARG A 251 11.33 -21.88 -6.08
N PRO A 252 10.23 -22.20 -5.37
CA PRO A 252 10.10 -23.50 -4.70
C PRO A 252 9.85 -24.62 -5.72
N PRO A 253 10.06 -25.91 -5.35
CA PRO A 253 9.66 -27.04 -6.18
C PRO A 253 8.14 -27.05 -6.35
N CYS A 254 7.66 -27.40 -7.54
CA CYS A 254 6.22 -27.50 -7.80
C CYS A 254 5.56 -28.59 -6.95
N THR A 255 4.31 -28.35 -6.58
CA THR A 255 3.45 -29.25 -5.80
C THR A 255 2.14 -29.51 -6.53
N ASP A 256 1.33 -30.44 -6.00
CA ASP A 256 -0.01 -30.74 -6.49
C ASP A 256 -1.02 -29.59 -6.31
N LYS A 257 -0.67 -28.57 -5.52
CA LYS A 257 -1.46 -27.34 -5.34
C LYS A 257 -1.17 -26.28 -6.40
N ASP A 258 -0.09 -26.44 -7.17
CA ASP A 258 0.36 -25.46 -8.15
C ASP A 258 -0.25 -25.68 -9.54
N TYR A 259 -1.01 -26.76 -9.73
CA TYR A 259 -1.75 -27.02 -10.97
C TYR A 259 -3.21 -27.36 -10.67
N PHE A 260 -4.06 -27.15 -11.66
CA PHE A 260 -5.48 -27.51 -11.65
C PHE A 260 -5.83 -28.27 -12.92
N TYR A 261 -7.00 -28.89 -12.95
CA TYR A 261 -7.50 -29.57 -14.14
C TYR A 261 -8.70 -28.84 -14.73
N THR A 262 -8.81 -28.92 -16.05
CA THR A 262 -9.94 -28.42 -16.84
C THR A 262 -10.31 -29.47 -17.87
N HIS A 263 -11.53 -29.44 -18.36
CA HIS A 263 -11.90 -30.24 -19.53
C HIS A 263 -11.58 -29.44 -20.79
N THR A 264 -11.04 -30.10 -21.82
CA THR A 264 -10.91 -29.47 -23.13
C THR A 264 -12.28 -29.16 -23.72
N ALA A 265 -12.34 -28.22 -24.67
CA ALA A 265 -13.52 -28.07 -25.49
C ALA A 265 -13.86 -29.39 -26.20
N CYS A 266 -15.15 -29.63 -26.42
CA CYS A 266 -15.65 -30.80 -27.13
C CYS A 266 -15.22 -30.76 -28.59
N ASP A 267 -14.56 -31.81 -29.04
CA ASP A 267 -14.13 -31.94 -30.44
C ASP A 267 -15.29 -32.32 -31.39
N ALA A 268 -14.98 -32.50 -32.68
CA ALA A 268 -15.96 -32.84 -33.70
C ALA A 268 -16.64 -34.21 -33.49
N ASN A 269 -16.01 -35.10 -32.73
CA ASN A 269 -16.58 -36.40 -32.35
C ASN A 269 -17.45 -36.28 -31.09
N GLY A 270 -17.56 -35.09 -30.49
CA GLY A 270 -18.26 -34.86 -29.24
C GLY A 270 -17.50 -35.41 -28.03
N GLU A 271 -16.18 -35.51 -28.10
CA GLU A 271 -15.33 -35.99 -27.03
C GLU A 271 -14.61 -34.82 -26.33
N THR A 272 -14.41 -34.95 -25.02
CA THR A 272 -13.60 -34.07 -24.19
C THR A 272 -12.55 -34.90 -23.46
N GLN A 273 -11.50 -34.26 -22.95
CA GLN A 273 -10.52 -34.92 -22.10
C GLN A 273 -10.11 -33.99 -20.96
N LEU A 274 -9.74 -34.60 -19.84
CA LEU A 274 -9.22 -33.89 -18.69
C LEU A 274 -7.79 -33.43 -18.99
N MET A 275 -7.53 -32.14 -18.87
CA MET A 275 -6.26 -31.47 -19.13
C MET A 275 -5.80 -30.73 -17.89
N PHE A 276 -4.59 -31.02 -17.42
CA PHE A 276 -3.96 -30.29 -16.32
C PHE A 276 -3.29 -29.02 -16.85
N LYS A 277 -3.28 -27.97 -16.04
CA LYS A 277 -2.64 -26.68 -16.32
C LYS A 277 -2.02 -26.13 -15.04
N TRP A 278 -0.83 -25.54 -15.15
CA TRP A 278 -0.23 -24.79 -14.05
C TRP A 278 -1.09 -23.57 -13.71
N ALA A 279 -1.17 -23.23 -12.43
CA ALA A 279 -1.77 -21.98 -11.98
C ALA A 279 -0.91 -20.79 -12.45
N GLU A 280 -1.57 -19.73 -12.92
CA GLU A 280 -0.90 -18.50 -13.35
C GLU A 280 -1.02 -17.40 -12.28
N PRO A 281 0.08 -16.69 -11.95
CA PRO A 281 1.43 -16.87 -12.48
C PRO A 281 2.13 -18.12 -11.93
N LYS A 282 2.88 -18.84 -12.79
CA LYS A 282 3.65 -20.01 -12.36
C LYS A 282 4.84 -19.57 -11.51
N ILE A 283 4.74 -19.77 -10.20
CA ILE A 283 5.78 -19.42 -9.22
C ILE A 283 6.80 -20.55 -9.05
N CYS A 284 6.35 -21.80 -9.11
CA CYS A 284 7.19 -22.97 -8.83
C CYS A 284 8.09 -23.41 -10.01
N SER A 285 9.12 -24.19 -9.68
CA SER A 285 10.05 -24.80 -10.64
C SER A 285 9.88 -26.31 -10.72
N GLU A 286 9.81 -26.83 -11.96
CA GLU A 286 9.67 -28.26 -12.27
C GLU A 286 11.01 -29.01 -12.28
N VAL A 287 12.13 -28.29 -12.36
CA VAL A 287 13.47 -28.89 -12.45
C VAL A 287 14.10 -29.18 -11.09
N LEU A 288 13.44 -28.75 -10.01
CA LEU A 288 13.95 -28.97 -8.66
C LEU A 288 13.68 -30.42 -8.19
N PRO A 289 14.57 -31.00 -7.37
CA PRO A 289 14.35 -32.33 -6.81
C PRO A 289 13.01 -32.42 -6.07
N GLY A 290 12.21 -33.44 -6.38
CA GLY A 290 10.90 -33.65 -5.77
C GLY A 290 9.79 -32.73 -6.32
N ALA A 291 10.06 -31.92 -7.35
CA ALA A 291 9.03 -31.12 -7.99
C ALA A 291 8.01 -31.99 -8.72
N ALA A 292 6.73 -31.73 -8.45
CA ALA A 292 5.62 -32.30 -9.18
C ALA A 292 5.76 -31.95 -10.68
N GLN A 293 5.42 -32.92 -11.52
CA GLN A 293 5.30 -32.73 -12.96
C GLN A 293 3.82 -32.65 -13.31
N LEU A 294 3.50 -31.91 -14.37
CA LEU A 294 2.14 -31.83 -14.86
C LEU A 294 1.67 -33.24 -15.30
N PRO A 295 0.57 -33.78 -14.74
CA PRO A 295 0.12 -35.11 -15.13
C PRO A 295 -0.30 -35.17 -16.61
N PRO A 296 -0.21 -36.34 -17.27
CA PRO A 296 -0.69 -36.50 -18.63
C PRO A 296 -2.20 -36.23 -18.71
N SER A 297 -2.65 -35.76 -19.87
CA SER A 297 -4.08 -35.59 -20.12
C SER A 297 -4.80 -36.94 -20.00
N GLY A 298 -6.02 -36.90 -19.46
CA GLY A 298 -6.87 -38.07 -19.32
C GLY A 298 -7.31 -38.62 -20.68
N LEU A 299 -7.89 -39.82 -20.64
CA LEU A 299 -8.53 -40.40 -21.83
C LEU A 299 -9.68 -39.52 -22.32
N LYS A 300 -9.90 -39.55 -23.63
CA LYS A 300 -11.08 -38.93 -24.23
C LYS A 300 -12.34 -39.65 -23.75
N THR A 301 -13.30 -38.86 -23.29
CA THR A 301 -14.62 -39.31 -22.86
C THR A 301 -15.69 -38.53 -23.60
N LEU A 302 -16.88 -39.11 -23.73
CA LEU A 302 -18.01 -38.42 -24.34
C LEU A 302 -18.33 -37.15 -23.53
N CYS A 303 -18.58 -36.05 -24.24
CA CYS A 303 -18.98 -34.82 -23.60
C CYS A 303 -20.27 -35.01 -22.79
N PRO A 304 -20.34 -34.43 -21.58
CA PRO A 304 -21.57 -34.45 -20.81
C PRO A 304 -22.69 -33.72 -21.57
N PRO A 305 -23.96 -34.10 -21.35
CA PRO A 305 -25.09 -33.38 -21.92
C PRO A 305 -25.13 -31.94 -21.39
N CYS A 306 -25.75 -31.05 -22.17
CA CYS A 306 -26.02 -29.69 -21.70
C CYS A 306 -26.96 -29.71 -20.49
N ASN A 307 -26.92 -28.66 -19.67
CA ASN A 307 -27.90 -28.53 -18.59
C ASN A 307 -29.32 -28.43 -19.16
N PRO A 308 -30.36 -28.90 -18.42
CA PRO A 308 -31.75 -28.78 -18.85
C PRO A 308 -32.11 -27.34 -19.28
N GLY A 309 -32.83 -27.22 -20.39
CA GLY A 309 -33.13 -25.92 -21.02
C GLY A 309 -32.05 -25.39 -21.97
N PHE A 310 -30.95 -26.13 -22.16
CA PHE A 310 -29.94 -25.88 -23.19
C PHE A 310 -29.79 -27.11 -24.10
N TYR A 311 -29.57 -26.88 -25.40
CA TYR A 311 -29.28 -27.92 -26.39
C TYR A 311 -27.86 -27.75 -26.94
N LYS A 312 -27.25 -28.84 -27.41
CA LYS A 312 -25.93 -28.83 -28.02
C LYS A 312 -26.01 -28.26 -29.44
N SER A 313 -25.29 -27.17 -29.73
CA SER A 313 -25.18 -26.59 -31.07
C SER A 313 -24.05 -27.25 -31.88
N ASN A 314 -23.99 -26.94 -33.18
CA ASN A 314 -22.98 -27.50 -34.10
C ASN A 314 -21.53 -27.14 -33.73
N SER A 315 -21.31 -26.09 -32.91
CA SER A 315 -19.97 -25.67 -32.46
C SER A 315 -19.59 -26.25 -31.09
N SER A 316 -20.22 -27.36 -30.69
CA SER A 316 -20.00 -28.02 -29.40
C SER A 316 -20.31 -27.15 -28.17
N ALA A 317 -21.04 -26.04 -28.36
CA ALA A 317 -21.48 -25.12 -27.32
C ALA A 317 -22.93 -25.43 -26.93
N CYS A 318 -23.28 -25.17 -25.67
CA CYS A 318 -24.64 -25.30 -25.19
C CYS A 318 -25.39 -23.97 -25.41
N GLU A 319 -26.45 -24.00 -26.21
CA GLU A 319 -27.30 -22.84 -26.49
C GLU A 319 -28.65 -22.99 -25.77
N PRO A 320 -29.24 -21.90 -25.27
CA PRO A 320 -30.53 -21.95 -24.60
C PRO A 320 -31.64 -22.33 -25.58
N CYS A 321 -32.60 -23.14 -25.13
CA CYS A 321 -33.75 -23.52 -25.94
C CYS A 321 -34.58 -22.29 -26.35
N PRO A 322 -34.98 -22.17 -27.63
CA PRO A 322 -35.90 -21.11 -28.05
C PRO A 322 -37.28 -21.28 -27.42
N TYR A 323 -38.04 -20.17 -27.36
CA TYR A 323 -39.34 -20.11 -26.70
C TYR A 323 -40.29 -21.19 -27.22
N GLY A 324 -40.87 -21.96 -26.30
CA GLY A 324 -41.76 -23.07 -26.63
C GLY A 324 -41.07 -24.39 -26.93
N SER A 325 -39.75 -24.53 -26.80
CA SER A 325 -39.05 -25.82 -26.90
C SER A 325 -38.42 -26.22 -25.56
N TYR A 326 -38.18 -27.51 -25.35
CA TYR A 326 -37.48 -28.01 -24.16
C TYR A 326 -36.35 -28.95 -24.58
N SER A 327 -35.35 -29.09 -23.70
CA SER A 327 -34.24 -30.02 -23.89
C SER A 327 -33.81 -30.59 -22.55
N ASN A 328 -33.57 -31.89 -22.52
CA ASN A 328 -32.95 -32.62 -21.42
C ASN A 328 -31.41 -32.65 -21.52
N GLY A 329 -30.83 -31.89 -22.47
CA GLY A 329 -29.38 -31.75 -22.63
C GLY A 329 -28.75 -32.49 -23.81
N SER A 330 -29.46 -33.42 -24.47
CA SER A 330 -28.93 -34.22 -25.59
C SER A 330 -29.47 -33.82 -26.97
N GLY A 331 -30.58 -33.08 -27.04
CA GLY A 331 -31.19 -32.59 -28.29
C GLY A 331 -32.35 -31.63 -28.04
N LYS A 332 -32.77 -30.90 -29.09
CA LYS A 332 -33.93 -30.01 -29.04
C LYS A 332 -35.20 -30.81 -29.38
N GLU A 333 -36.20 -30.81 -28.50
CA GLU A 333 -37.52 -31.38 -28.77
C GLU A 333 -38.55 -30.26 -28.93
N ASP A 334 -39.26 -30.25 -30.07
CA ASP A 334 -40.36 -29.31 -30.34
C ASP A 334 -41.70 -29.93 -29.87
N PRO A 335 -42.66 -29.15 -29.31
CA PRO A 335 -43.88 -29.69 -28.69
C PRO A 335 -44.91 -30.32 -29.65
N GLY A 336 -44.54 -30.64 -30.90
CA GLY A 336 -45.46 -31.01 -31.97
C GLY A 336 -45.11 -32.28 -32.76
N GLY A 337 -44.11 -33.05 -32.34
CA GLY A 337 -43.79 -34.35 -32.95
C GLY A 337 -44.50 -35.48 -32.22
N VAL A 338 -45.43 -36.15 -32.91
CA VAL A 338 -46.11 -37.40 -32.49
C VAL A 338 -45.12 -38.52 -32.22
#